data_AF-A0A2V5MUV5-F1
#
_entry.id   AF-A0A2V5MUV5-F1
#
_cell.length_a   1.000
_cell.length_b   1.000
_cell.length_c   1.000
_cell.angle_alpha   90.00
_cell.angle_beta   90.00
_cell.angle_gamma   90.00
#
_symmetry.space_group_name_H-M   'P 1'
#
loop_
_entity.id
_entity.type
_entity.pdbx_description
1 polymer ?
#
loop_
_entity_poly.entity_id
_entity_poly.type
_entity_poly.pdbx_seq_one_letter_code
_entity_poly.pdbx_strand_id
1 'polypeptide(L)'
;MTGGPDFLTGIQAVTTSTASPAPGGSIHVMADAVNLDHMGSIFTTSYGRGPGGNMEDSSGNLTLANAATIRAAGEAIGPAGSISVNANDSIVLTGNSAISTSARQSSGGDIRLKAGDAFQLVDSQITAQAGPGGGGNITLSAPSLIYLLDSTLTAQAIGNGGNLTIIDPVFFILNNANLISKSSSANGGNITILSDFFFQSAGIIDASAPFGLPGTVSVSAPEVDLSGSLIGLPSNLLGAETQLRPDCGVRLTGNISSFIVLGSGGLPLEPGGFVPSGPVSSPDADK
;
A
#
# COMPACT_ATOMS: atom_id res chain seq x y z
N MET A 1 2.39 37.75 20.11
CA MET A 1 3.86 37.73 20.14
C MET A 1 4.29 36.46 19.42
N THR A 2 4.98 36.68 18.29
CA THR A 2 5.56 35.79 17.27
C THR A 2 5.36 34.26 17.37
N GLY A 3 4.32 33.76 16.69
CA GLY A 3 4.19 32.36 16.28
C GLY A 3 4.89 32.13 14.94
N GLY A 4 5.69 31.06 14.86
CA GLY A 4 6.33 30.56 13.63
C GLY A 4 5.34 29.84 12.70
N PRO A 5 5.78 29.42 11.50
CA PRO A 5 4.93 29.19 10.34
C PRO A 5 4.30 27.79 10.26
N ASP A 6 3.70 27.29 11.34
CA ASP A 6 3.05 25.98 11.37
C ASP A 6 1.67 26.08 12.03
N PHE A 7 0.63 26.38 11.23
CA PHE A 7 -0.76 26.21 11.69
C PHE A 7 -1.08 24.71 11.72
N LEU A 8 -0.62 24.04 12.79
CA LEU A 8 -0.92 22.63 13.05
C LEU A 8 -2.22 22.54 13.84
N THR A 9 -3.23 21.90 13.26
CA THR A 9 -4.45 21.49 13.96
C THR A 9 -4.18 20.13 14.61
N GLY A 10 -3.95 20.08 15.92
CA GLY A 10 -3.54 18.82 16.54
C GLY A 10 -3.23 18.84 18.03
N ILE A 11 -2.84 17.68 18.56
CA ILE A 11 -2.39 17.47 19.94
C ILE A 11 -0.86 17.48 19.95
N GLN A 12 -0.26 18.26 20.85
CA GLN A 12 1.19 18.43 20.87
C GLN A 12 1.77 18.46 22.28
N ALA A 13 2.89 17.77 22.45
CA ALA A 13 3.69 17.74 23.68
C ALA A 13 5.17 17.93 23.30
N VAL A 14 5.54 19.20 23.07
CA VAL A 14 6.80 19.56 22.39
C VAL A 14 7.76 20.28 23.33
N THR A 15 9.05 19.89 23.28
CA THR A 15 10.15 20.64 23.91
C THR A 15 10.80 21.54 22.87
N THR A 16 10.69 22.86 23.02
CA THR A 16 11.15 23.85 22.03
C THR A 16 12.55 24.41 22.28
N SER A 17 13.11 24.21 23.48
CA SER A 17 14.43 24.74 23.84
C SER A 17 15.55 23.83 23.35
N THR A 18 16.35 24.31 22.39
CA THR A 18 17.40 23.55 21.70
C THR A 18 18.58 23.13 22.59
N ALA A 19 18.78 23.80 23.72
CA ALA A 19 19.81 23.47 24.70
C ALA A 19 19.29 22.57 25.83
N SER A 20 17.98 22.40 25.95
CA SER A 20 17.38 21.66 27.07
C SER A 20 17.74 20.17 26.99
N PRO A 21 18.22 19.56 28.08
CA PRO A 21 18.35 18.12 28.18
C PRO A 21 17.01 17.44 28.47
N ALA A 22 15.93 18.19 28.66
CA ALA A 22 14.62 17.65 28.99
C ALA A 22 14.07 16.81 27.82
N PRO A 23 13.38 15.69 28.11
CA PRO A 23 12.69 14.91 27.09
C PRO A 23 11.52 15.69 26.48
N GLY A 24 11.04 15.26 25.32
CA GLY A 24 9.73 15.64 24.79
C GLY A 24 8.62 15.16 25.72
N GLY A 25 7.47 15.84 25.69
CA GLY A 25 6.31 15.42 26.47
C GLY A 25 5.67 14.17 25.87
N SER A 26 4.98 13.39 26.70
CA SER A 26 4.26 12.20 26.23
C SER A 26 2.79 12.51 25.99
N ILE A 27 2.18 11.85 25.01
CA ILE A 27 0.75 11.94 24.70
C ILE A 27 0.15 10.56 24.90
N HIS A 28 -0.97 10.49 25.63
CA HIS A 28 -1.77 9.29 25.77
C HIS A 28 -3.19 9.59 25.29
N VAL A 29 -3.66 8.85 24.29
CA VAL A 29 -5.01 8.98 23.71
C VAL A 29 -5.80 7.73 24.08
N MET A 30 -6.98 7.94 24.64
CA MET A 30 -7.94 6.88 24.94
C MET A 30 -9.31 7.33 24.43
N ALA A 31 -9.81 6.64 23.40
CA ALA A 31 -11.05 7.03 22.72
C ALA A 31 -11.69 5.82 22.04
N ASP A 32 -12.97 5.89 21.73
CA ASP A 32 -13.60 4.84 20.90
C ASP A 32 -13.09 4.88 19.46
N ALA A 33 -12.79 6.07 18.94
CA ALA A 33 -12.19 6.25 17.62
C ALA A 33 -11.31 7.50 17.59
N VAL A 34 -10.19 7.42 16.87
CA VAL A 34 -9.29 8.52 16.57
C VAL A 34 -9.28 8.74 15.07
N ASN A 35 -9.76 9.90 14.63
CA ASN A 35 -9.77 10.28 13.22
C ASN A 35 -8.97 11.57 13.04
N LEU A 36 -7.82 11.46 12.38
CA LEU A 36 -7.02 12.60 11.94
C LEU A 36 -7.21 12.76 10.44
N ASP A 37 -7.57 13.95 10.01
CA ASP A 37 -7.89 14.25 8.62
C ASP A 37 -7.41 15.65 8.27
N HIS A 38 -7.21 15.93 6.99
CA HIS A 38 -6.78 17.23 6.46
C HIS A 38 -5.63 17.85 7.26
N MET A 39 -4.47 17.17 7.28
CA MET A 39 -3.27 17.57 8.03
C MET A 39 -3.41 17.56 9.56
N GLY A 40 -4.43 16.89 10.11
CA GLY A 40 -4.55 16.64 11.54
C GLY A 40 -3.30 15.97 12.12
N SER A 41 -2.83 16.43 13.28
CA SER A 41 -1.53 16.02 13.82
C SER A 41 -1.52 15.61 15.30
N ILE A 42 -0.66 14.65 15.65
CA ILE A 42 -0.30 14.31 17.04
C ILE A 42 1.23 14.25 17.15
N PHE A 43 1.83 15.16 17.94
CA PHE A 43 3.29 15.33 18.01
C PHE A 43 3.88 15.29 19.41
N THR A 44 4.97 14.55 19.57
CA THR A 44 5.76 14.47 20.82
C THR A 44 7.23 14.86 20.60
N THR A 45 7.47 15.83 19.72
CA THR A 45 8.82 16.21 19.27
C THR A 45 9.65 16.91 20.36
N SER A 46 10.93 16.55 20.47
CA SER A 46 11.93 17.30 21.21
C SER A 46 12.90 17.99 20.25
N TYR A 47 12.96 19.32 20.31
CA TYR A 47 14.00 20.14 19.68
C TYR A 47 15.25 20.28 20.55
N GLY A 48 15.19 19.80 21.80
CA GLY A 48 16.29 19.82 22.75
C GLY A 48 17.27 18.65 22.59
N ARG A 49 18.27 18.61 23.47
CA ARG A 49 19.25 17.53 23.56
C ARG A 49 18.70 16.26 24.20
N GLY A 50 17.57 16.36 24.91
CA GLY A 50 16.85 15.22 25.46
C GLY A 50 16.11 14.40 24.40
N PRO A 51 15.66 13.18 24.73
CA PRO A 51 14.96 12.31 23.80
C PRO A 51 13.61 12.90 23.36
N GLY A 52 13.10 12.46 22.21
CA GLY A 52 11.70 12.68 21.84
C GLY A 52 10.75 12.06 22.87
N GLY A 53 9.53 12.59 22.95
CA GLY A 53 8.49 12.05 23.82
C GLY A 53 7.74 10.89 23.19
N ASN A 54 6.99 10.12 23.99
CA ASN A 54 6.29 8.94 23.54
C ASN A 54 4.82 9.23 23.24
N MET A 55 4.27 8.58 22.22
CA MET A 55 2.85 8.63 21.91
C MET A 55 2.24 7.24 22.10
N GLU A 56 1.19 7.17 22.90
CA GLU A 56 0.38 5.98 23.09
C GLU A 56 -1.06 6.26 22.67
N ASP A 57 -1.62 5.40 21.82
CA ASP A 57 -3.03 5.41 21.45
C ASP A 57 -3.66 4.06 21.82
N SER A 58 -4.75 4.12 22.58
CA SER A 58 -5.63 2.99 22.88
C SER A 58 -7.01 3.35 22.37
N SER A 59 -7.31 2.95 21.14
CA SER A 59 -8.55 3.31 20.45
C SER A 59 -9.36 2.09 20.00
N GLY A 60 -10.62 2.28 19.64
CA GLY A 60 -11.34 1.25 18.88
C GLY A 60 -10.82 1.20 17.45
N ASN A 61 -10.77 2.35 16.79
CA ASN A 61 -10.25 2.52 15.43
C ASN A 61 -9.32 3.73 15.34
N LEU A 62 -8.25 3.60 14.54
CA LEU A 62 -7.38 4.72 14.17
C LEU A 62 -7.45 4.97 12.66
N THR A 63 -7.87 6.16 12.25
CA THR A 63 -7.85 6.60 10.85
C THR A 63 -7.01 7.85 10.69
N LEU A 64 -6.03 7.80 9.77
CA LEU A 64 -5.31 8.97 9.27
C LEU A 64 -5.62 9.14 7.78
N ALA A 65 -6.10 10.31 7.40
CA ALA A 65 -6.42 10.64 6.02
C ALA A 65 -5.87 12.02 5.62
N ASN A 66 -5.66 12.23 4.32
CA ASN A 66 -5.35 13.53 3.72
C ASN A 66 -4.20 14.28 4.43
N ALA A 67 -3.00 13.68 4.36
CA ALA A 67 -1.76 14.19 4.96
C ALA A 67 -1.77 14.29 6.51
N ALA A 68 -2.64 13.54 7.18
CA ALA A 68 -2.62 13.43 8.63
C ALA A 68 -1.32 12.76 9.13
N THR A 69 -0.82 13.21 10.28
CA THR A 69 0.49 12.78 10.78
C THR A 69 0.51 12.49 12.28
N ILE A 70 1.10 11.37 12.66
CA ILE A 70 1.56 11.10 14.02
C ILE A 70 3.09 11.08 14.01
N ARG A 71 3.73 11.84 14.90
CA ARG A 71 5.20 11.94 14.93
C ARG A 71 5.78 12.03 16.33
N ALA A 72 6.82 11.24 16.57
CA ALA A 72 7.67 11.31 17.75
C ALA A 72 9.13 11.48 17.34
N ALA A 73 9.69 12.68 17.50
CA ALA A 73 11.01 13.01 16.93
C ALA A 73 11.98 13.61 17.94
N GLY A 74 13.26 13.32 17.74
CA GLY A 74 14.41 13.98 18.38
C GLY A 74 15.20 14.78 17.34
N GLU A 75 15.00 16.09 17.29
CA GLU A 75 15.51 16.94 16.20
C GLU A 75 16.96 17.40 16.41
N ALA A 76 17.45 17.40 17.64
CA ALA A 76 18.85 17.72 17.94
C ALA A 76 19.72 16.46 18.05
N ILE A 77 20.22 16.16 19.25
CA ILE A 77 21.14 15.05 19.52
C ILE A 77 20.51 13.91 20.33
N GLY A 78 19.29 14.10 20.81
CA GLY A 78 18.55 13.05 21.52
C GLY A 78 18.02 11.98 20.56
N PRO A 79 17.78 10.75 21.06
CA PRO A 79 17.07 9.72 20.29
C PRO A 79 15.61 10.11 20.08
N ALA A 80 14.94 9.46 19.13
CA ALA A 80 13.50 9.65 18.94
C ALA A 80 12.71 8.99 20.07
N GLY A 81 11.49 9.48 20.31
CA GLY A 81 10.53 8.78 21.17
C GLY A 81 9.86 7.63 20.41
N SER A 82 9.09 6.81 21.13
CA SER A 82 8.35 5.69 20.54
C SER A 82 6.89 6.01 20.26
N ILE A 83 6.30 5.28 19.32
CA ILE A 83 4.88 5.31 19.01
C ILE A 83 4.30 3.92 19.25
N SER A 84 3.26 3.83 20.07
CA SER A 84 2.50 2.60 20.30
C SER A 84 1.02 2.86 20.04
N VAL A 85 0.45 2.16 19.06
CA VAL A 85 -0.98 2.20 18.75
C VAL A 85 -1.56 0.82 18.98
N ASN A 86 -2.60 0.76 19.78
CA ASN A 86 -3.43 -0.43 19.97
C ASN A 86 -4.87 -0.08 19.63
N ALA A 87 -5.29 -0.43 18.41
CA ALA A 87 -6.65 -0.29 17.95
C ALA A 87 -7.38 -1.62 18.10
N ASN A 88 -8.55 -1.62 18.75
CA ASN A 88 -9.33 -2.85 18.97
C ASN A 88 -9.88 -3.46 17.68
N ASP A 89 -10.07 -2.67 16.63
CA ASP A 89 -10.65 -3.10 15.37
C ASP A 89 -9.64 -2.87 14.23
N SER A 90 -9.47 -1.63 13.78
CA SER A 90 -8.67 -1.35 12.58
C SER A 90 -7.75 -0.14 12.68
N ILE A 91 -6.67 -0.17 11.90
CA ILE A 91 -5.78 0.97 11.64
C ILE A 91 -5.77 1.22 10.13
N VAL A 92 -6.12 2.43 9.73
CA VAL A 92 -6.23 2.84 8.32
C VAL A 92 -5.48 4.14 8.08
N LEU A 93 -4.54 4.11 7.15
CA LEU A 93 -3.77 5.28 6.72
C LEU A 93 -3.97 5.47 5.21
N THR A 94 -4.45 6.65 4.80
CA THR A 94 -4.71 6.97 3.40
C THR A 94 -4.28 8.39 3.02
N GLY A 95 -4.03 8.63 1.73
CA GLY A 95 -3.87 9.97 1.16
C GLY A 95 -2.65 10.71 1.70
N ASN A 96 -1.46 10.15 1.48
CA ASN A 96 -0.16 10.65 1.93
C ASN A 96 -0.07 10.87 3.45
N SER A 97 -0.72 10.01 4.24
CA SER A 97 -0.65 10.06 5.70
C SER A 97 0.61 9.37 6.23
N ALA A 98 1.05 9.75 7.42
CA ALA A 98 2.29 9.24 7.99
C ALA A 98 2.26 8.97 9.50
N ILE A 99 2.87 7.85 9.90
CA ILE A 99 3.29 7.59 11.29
C ILE A 99 4.81 7.52 11.31
N SER A 100 5.46 8.34 12.14
CA SER A 100 6.92 8.46 12.08
C SER A 100 7.62 8.65 13.41
N THR A 101 8.74 7.96 13.58
CA THR A 101 9.77 8.31 14.54
C THR A 101 11.02 8.73 13.78
N SER A 102 11.69 9.78 14.26
CA SER A 102 12.91 10.25 13.61
C SER A 102 13.92 10.82 14.60
N ALA A 103 15.19 10.50 14.38
CA ALA A 103 16.30 11.10 15.13
C ALA A 103 17.40 11.56 14.19
N ARG A 104 17.80 12.83 14.28
CA ARG A 104 18.77 13.40 13.33
C ARG A 104 20.21 12.95 13.56
N GLN A 105 20.61 12.81 14.83
CA GLN A 105 22.00 12.54 15.24
C GLN A 105 22.10 11.36 16.22
N SER A 106 21.01 10.60 16.38
CA SER A 106 20.91 9.54 17.37
C SER A 106 20.09 8.37 16.81
N SER A 107 19.63 7.49 17.67
CA SER A 107 18.85 6.30 17.33
C SER A 107 17.38 6.64 17.09
N GLY A 108 16.78 5.95 16.11
CA GLY A 108 15.35 6.02 15.82
C GLY A 108 14.54 5.39 16.94
N GLY A 109 13.25 5.72 16.96
CA GLY A 109 12.32 5.22 17.97
C GLY A 109 11.51 4.05 17.44
N ASP A 110 11.05 3.17 18.32
CA ASP A 110 10.20 2.07 17.90
C ASP A 110 8.79 2.54 17.54
N ILE A 111 8.20 1.91 16.52
CA ILE A 111 6.80 2.03 16.14
C ILE A 111 6.16 0.65 16.31
N ARG A 112 5.17 0.54 17.19
CA ARG A 112 4.37 -0.68 17.36
C ARG A 112 2.92 -0.37 17.05
N LEU A 113 2.37 -0.97 16.00
CA LEU A 113 0.98 -0.80 15.59
C LEU A 113 0.27 -2.15 15.65
N LYS A 114 -0.73 -2.24 16.49
CA LYS A 114 -1.57 -3.42 16.66
C LYS A 114 -3.01 -3.07 16.31
N ALA A 115 -3.57 -3.75 15.33
CA ALA A 115 -4.99 -3.74 15.02
C ALA A 115 -5.62 -5.07 15.45
N GLY A 116 -6.84 -5.04 15.97
CA GLY A 116 -7.54 -6.27 16.38
C GLY A 116 -8.15 -7.06 15.24
N ASP A 117 -8.27 -6.49 14.04
CA ASP A 117 -8.76 -7.16 12.84
C ASP A 117 -7.87 -6.87 11.61
N ALA A 118 -7.82 -5.61 11.16
CA ALA A 118 -7.18 -5.25 9.89
C ALA A 118 -6.30 -3.99 9.95
N PHE A 119 -5.22 -4.02 9.18
CA PHE A 119 -4.30 -2.90 8.98
C PHE A 119 -4.23 -2.55 7.49
N GLN A 120 -4.51 -1.30 7.13
CA GLN A 120 -4.49 -0.84 5.75
C GLN A 120 -3.64 0.41 5.59
N LEU A 121 -2.72 0.38 4.63
CA LEU A 121 -1.85 1.50 4.27
C LEU A 121 -1.98 1.72 2.77
N VAL A 122 -2.57 2.83 2.36
CA VAL A 122 -2.82 3.17 0.95
C VAL A 122 -2.23 4.54 0.66
N ASP A 123 -1.28 4.62 -0.28
CA ASP A 123 -0.57 5.86 -0.58
C ASP A 123 -0.07 6.55 0.70
N SER A 124 0.64 5.82 1.56
CA SER A 124 0.98 6.29 2.91
C SER A 124 2.27 5.67 3.44
N GLN A 125 2.76 6.19 4.56
CA GLN A 125 4.14 5.93 5.01
C GLN A 125 4.24 5.64 6.51
N ILE A 126 5.08 4.67 6.87
CA ILE A 126 5.46 4.39 8.26
C ILE A 126 6.98 4.36 8.35
N THR A 127 7.54 5.24 9.18
CA THR A 127 8.96 5.58 9.09
C THR A 127 9.60 5.62 10.47
N ALA A 128 10.55 4.73 10.75
CA ALA A 128 11.36 4.71 11.97
C ALA A 128 12.82 5.05 11.67
N GLN A 129 13.04 6.25 11.13
CA GLN A 129 14.33 6.65 10.57
C GLN A 129 15.29 7.19 11.62
N ALA A 130 16.58 7.01 11.36
CA ALA A 130 17.62 7.51 12.25
C ALA A 130 18.87 7.97 11.51
N GLY A 131 19.61 8.86 12.17
CA GLY A 131 20.96 9.22 11.78
C GLY A 131 21.96 8.10 12.16
N PRO A 132 23.10 8.45 12.78
CA PRO A 132 24.18 7.50 13.05
C PRO A 132 23.86 6.49 14.17
N GLY A 133 22.85 6.73 15.01
CA GLY A 133 22.54 5.87 16.16
C GLY A 133 21.80 4.57 15.84
N GLY A 134 21.41 4.37 14.58
CA GLY A 134 20.69 3.18 14.10
C GLY A 134 19.16 3.34 14.09
N GLY A 135 18.51 2.66 13.15
CA GLY A 135 17.07 2.76 12.87
C GLY A 135 16.22 2.22 14.01
N GLY A 136 14.99 2.71 14.12
CA GLY A 136 14.01 2.18 15.06
C GLY A 136 13.35 0.91 14.50
N ASN A 137 12.73 0.11 15.37
CA ASN A 137 12.00 -1.08 14.91
C ASN A 137 10.56 -0.72 14.57
N ILE A 138 10.02 -1.32 13.51
CA ILE A 138 8.59 -1.23 13.17
C ILE A 138 7.98 -2.61 13.34
N THR A 139 6.94 -2.71 14.14
CA THR A 139 6.15 -3.94 14.31
C THR A 139 4.70 -3.67 13.93
N LEU A 140 4.19 -4.43 12.97
CA LEU A 140 2.77 -4.44 12.60
C LEU A 140 2.15 -5.79 12.96
N SER A 141 0.96 -5.76 13.56
CA SER A 141 0.19 -6.96 13.85
C SER A 141 -1.29 -6.70 13.62
N ALA A 142 -1.92 -7.60 12.87
CA ALA A 142 -3.36 -7.66 12.67
C ALA A 142 -3.71 -9.12 12.33
N PRO A 143 -4.72 -9.74 12.95
CA PRO A 143 -4.98 -11.16 12.76
C PRO A 143 -5.57 -11.48 11.38
N SER A 144 -6.36 -10.59 10.78
CA SER A 144 -7.06 -10.91 9.53
C SER A 144 -6.28 -10.47 8.30
N LEU A 145 -5.95 -9.18 8.20
CA LEU A 145 -5.39 -8.59 6.99
C LEU A 145 -4.39 -7.50 7.30
N ILE A 146 -3.24 -7.56 6.64
CA ILE A 146 -2.33 -6.42 6.47
C ILE A 146 -2.25 -6.13 4.96
N TYR A 147 -2.74 -4.97 4.54
CA TYR A 147 -2.79 -4.54 3.14
C TYR A 147 -1.98 -3.26 2.93
N LEU A 148 -0.95 -3.34 2.09
CA LEU A 148 -0.09 -2.21 1.72
C LEU A 148 -0.24 -1.96 0.23
N LEU A 149 -0.74 -0.79 -0.15
CA LEU A 149 -0.88 -0.32 -1.52
C LEU A 149 -0.13 0.99 -1.71
N ASP A 150 0.77 1.07 -2.69
CA ASP A 150 1.50 2.31 -3.04
C ASP A 150 2.17 2.97 -1.82
N SER A 151 2.67 2.14 -0.90
CA SER A 151 3.04 2.58 0.45
C SER A 151 4.46 2.17 0.83
N THR A 152 5.02 2.85 1.83
CA THR A 152 6.41 2.59 2.29
C THR A 152 6.47 2.39 3.80
N LEU A 153 7.08 1.27 4.21
CA LEU A 153 7.53 1.01 5.58
C LEU A 153 9.05 1.06 5.58
N THR A 154 9.64 1.96 6.36
CA THR A 154 11.09 2.10 6.39
C THR A 154 11.65 2.31 7.79
N ALA A 155 12.58 1.45 8.16
CA ALA A 155 13.41 1.53 9.36
C ALA A 155 14.86 1.89 8.99
N GLN A 156 15.07 2.58 7.86
CA GLN A 156 16.41 2.87 7.38
C GLN A 156 17.18 3.80 8.32
N ALA A 157 18.51 3.68 8.31
CA ALA A 157 19.37 4.59 9.05
C ALA A 157 20.70 4.87 8.35
N ILE A 158 21.41 5.89 8.85
CA ILE A 158 22.83 6.06 8.53
C ILE A 158 23.63 4.98 9.25
N GLY A 159 23.39 4.82 10.56
CA GLY A 159 23.90 3.70 11.35
C GLY A 159 23.24 2.37 10.99
N ASN A 160 23.19 1.43 11.94
CA ASN A 160 22.58 0.12 11.67
C ASN A 160 21.11 0.27 11.26
N GLY A 161 20.66 -0.46 10.25
CA GLY A 161 19.25 -0.50 9.87
C GLY A 161 18.39 -1.04 11.02
N GLY A 162 17.21 -0.45 11.23
CA GLY A 162 16.24 -0.97 12.19
C GLY A 162 15.52 -2.20 11.62
N ASN A 163 14.78 -2.93 12.44
CA ASN A 163 14.07 -4.14 12.01
C ASN A 163 12.61 -3.85 11.64
N LEU A 164 12.09 -4.59 10.67
CA LEU A 164 10.68 -4.63 10.30
C LEU A 164 10.12 -6.00 10.66
N THR A 165 9.00 -6.04 11.37
CA THR A 165 8.35 -7.30 11.75
C THR A 165 6.85 -7.22 11.48
N ILE A 166 6.36 -8.15 10.66
CA ILE A 166 4.94 -8.36 10.38
C ILE A 166 4.52 -9.63 11.09
N ILE A 167 3.50 -9.54 11.95
CA ILE A 167 3.11 -10.62 12.87
C ILE A 167 1.69 -11.12 12.56
N ASP A 168 1.64 -12.37 12.12
CA ASP A 168 0.51 -13.29 12.09
C ASP A 168 -0.81 -12.79 11.46
N PRO A 169 -0.82 -12.05 10.33
CA PRO A 169 -2.05 -11.93 9.56
C PRO A 169 -2.35 -13.23 8.82
N VAL A 170 -3.65 -13.54 8.68
CA VAL A 170 -4.08 -14.54 7.69
C VAL A 170 -3.60 -14.08 6.30
N PHE A 171 -3.87 -12.83 5.92
CA PHE A 171 -3.43 -12.29 4.63
C PHE A 171 -2.47 -11.12 4.80
N PHE A 172 -1.25 -11.25 4.27
CA PHE A 172 -0.36 -10.11 4.03
C PHE A 172 -0.25 -9.84 2.54
N ILE A 173 -0.70 -8.66 2.11
CA ILE A 173 -0.69 -8.24 0.72
C ILE A 173 0.20 -7.02 0.57
N LEU A 174 1.27 -7.17 -0.22
CA LEU A 174 2.23 -6.13 -0.57
C LEU A 174 2.06 -5.75 -2.05
N ASN A 175 1.35 -4.66 -2.32
CA ASN A 175 0.99 -4.22 -3.66
C ASN A 175 1.62 -2.87 -4.01
N ASN A 176 2.61 -2.87 -4.90
CA ASN A 176 3.42 -1.69 -5.23
C ASN A 176 3.96 -0.96 -3.98
N ALA A 177 4.40 -1.73 -2.99
CA ALA A 177 4.78 -1.21 -1.68
C ALA A 177 6.21 -1.63 -1.29
N ASN A 178 6.86 -0.81 -0.46
CA ASN A 178 8.27 -0.98 -0.12
C ASN A 178 8.47 -1.27 1.37
N LEU A 179 9.28 -2.27 1.69
CA LEU A 179 9.78 -2.60 3.02
C LEU A 179 11.29 -2.37 3.06
N ILE A 180 11.76 -1.40 3.83
CA ILE A 180 13.16 -0.94 3.77
C ILE A 180 13.78 -0.93 5.16
N SER A 181 14.72 -1.84 5.41
CA SER A 181 15.57 -1.96 6.61
C SER A 181 17.04 -1.62 6.34
N LYS A 182 17.33 -0.95 5.22
CA LYS A 182 18.71 -0.70 4.79
C LYS A 182 19.50 0.21 5.74
N SER A 183 20.82 0.12 5.62
CA SER A 183 21.77 1.00 6.30
C SER A 183 22.67 1.70 5.29
N SER A 184 23.07 2.94 5.62
CA SER A 184 23.96 3.73 4.75
C SER A 184 25.44 3.61 5.08
N SER A 185 25.82 3.30 6.33
CA SER A 185 27.24 3.23 6.73
C SER A 185 27.57 2.12 7.74
N ALA A 186 26.60 1.30 8.13
CA ALA A 186 26.78 0.17 9.05
C ALA A 186 25.98 -1.07 8.58
N ASN A 187 25.60 -1.98 9.46
CA ASN A 187 24.91 -3.22 9.08
C ASN A 187 23.43 -2.99 8.73
N GLY A 188 22.87 -3.79 7.82
CA GLY A 188 21.46 -3.78 7.47
C GLY A 188 20.61 -4.37 8.58
N GLY A 189 19.36 -3.92 8.67
CA GLY A 189 18.37 -4.46 9.60
C GLY A 189 17.64 -5.66 9.04
N ASN A 190 16.91 -6.38 9.89
CA ASN A 190 16.20 -7.58 9.48
C ASN A 190 14.73 -7.29 9.17
N ILE A 191 14.20 -7.97 8.16
CA ILE A 191 12.79 -7.95 7.78
C ILE A 191 12.23 -9.35 8.02
N THR A 192 11.28 -9.48 8.94
CA THR A 192 10.60 -10.73 9.25
C THR A 192 9.14 -10.62 8.91
N ILE A 193 8.66 -11.54 8.08
CA ILE A 193 7.25 -11.64 7.67
C ILE A 193 6.77 -13.02 8.11
N LEU A 194 5.82 -13.04 9.03
CA LEU A 194 5.14 -14.24 9.50
C LEU A 194 3.66 -14.09 9.19
N SER A 195 3.12 -14.87 8.26
CA SER A 195 1.73 -14.77 7.79
C SER A 195 1.27 -16.10 7.20
N ASP A 196 -0.04 -16.40 7.24
CA ASP A 196 -0.55 -17.63 6.62
C ASP A 196 -0.51 -17.55 5.08
N PHE A 197 -0.78 -16.38 4.52
CA PHE A 197 -0.78 -16.12 3.08
C PHE A 197 -0.04 -14.82 2.79
N PHE A 198 1.03 -14.89 1.99
CA PHE A 198 1.77 -13.72 1.53
C PHE A 198 1.63 -13.52 0.02
N PHE A 199 1.06 -12.38 -0.38
CA PHE A 199 0.91 -12.00 -1.79
C PHE A 199 1.73 -10.73 -2.07
N GLN A 200 2.69 -10.85 -2.97
CA GLN A 200 3.49 -9.72 -3.44
C GLN A 200 3.27 -9.51 -4.93
N SER A 201 3.03 -8.27 -5.34
CA SER A 201 3.01 -7.87 -6.75
C SER A 201 4.31 -7.12 -7.10
N ALA A 202 4.24 -5.83 -7.39
CA ALA A 202 5.37 -4.90 -7.45
C ALA A 202 5.76 -4.43 -6.04
N GLY A 203 7.03 -4.09 -5.84
CA GLY A 203 7.52 -3.59 -4.55
C GLY A 203 8.96 -4.00 -4.25
N ILE A 204 9.60 -3.29 -3.32
CA ILE A 204 10.99 -3.54 -2.93
C ILE A 204 11.03 -3.99 -1.47
N ILE A 205 11.70 -5.11 -1.21
CA ILE A 205 12.08 -5.54 0.14
C ILE A 205 13.61 -5.43 0.23
N ASP A 206 14.10 -4.44 0.96
CA ASP A 206 15.52 -4.05 0.97
C ASP A 206 16.10 -3.97 2.40
N ALA A 207 16.97 -4.92 2.71
CA ALA A 207 17.76 -5.00 3.93
C ALA A 207 19.27 -4.76 3.69
N SER A 208 19.61 -4.12 2.57
CA SER A 208 21.00 -3.97 2.13
C SER A 208 21.82 -3.02 3.01
N ALA A 209 23.14 -3.18 2.94
CA ALA A 209 24.11 -2.34 3.63
C ALA A 209 25.37 -2.24 2.76
N PRO A 210 25.53 -1.18 1.94
CA PRO A 210 26.64 -1.08 0.99
C PRO A 210 28.02 -1.07 1.64
N PHE A 211 28.10 -0.64 2.92
CA PHE A 211 29.35 -0.51 3.67
C PHE A 211 29.38 -1.37 4.95
N GLY A 212 28.45 -2.33 5.08
CA GLY A 212 28.34 -3.20 6.25
C GLY A 212 27.85 -4.59 5.89
N LEU A 213 27.49 -5.39 6.90
CA LEU A 213 26.84 -6.68 6.67
C LEU A 213 25.38 -6.46 6.28
N PRO A 214 24.89 -7.02 5.15
CA PRO A 214 23.47 -7.01 4.83
C PRO A 214 22.63 -7.67 5.93
N GLY A 215 21.42 -7.15 6.14
CA GLY A 215 20.46 -7.76 7.04
C GLY A 215 19.76 -8.97 6.39
N THR A 216 18.94 -9.66 7.18
CA THR A 216 18.20 -10.83 6.71
C THR A 216 16.77 -10.47 6.31
N VAL A 217 16.27 -11.13 5.28
CA VAL A 217 14.84 -11.12 4.93
C VAL A 217 14.34 -12.55 5.13
N SER A 218 13.42 -12.73 6.08
CA SER A 218 12.82 -14.01 6.40
C SER A 218 11.31 -13.93 6.17
N VAL A 219 10.82 -14.74 5.24
CA VAL A 219 9.39 -14.87 4.97
C VAL A 219 8.98 -16.28 5.36
N SER A 220 8.06 -16.38 6.31
CA SER A 220 7.42 -17.62 6.72
C SER A 220 5.95 -17.52 6.37
N ALA A 221 5.63 -18.03 5.18
CA ALA A 221 4.28 -18.22 4.69
C ALA A 221 4.26 -19.56 3.92
N PRO A 222 3.34 -20.49 4.21
CA PRO A 222 3.17 -21.71 3.43
C PRO A 222 3.02 -21.41 1.93
N GLU A 223 3.69 -22.17 1.07
CA GLU A 223 3.49 -22.07 -0.37
C GLU A 223 2.08 -22.56 -0.73
N VAL A 224 1.27 -21.66 -1.29
CA VAL A 224 -0.07 -21.97 -1.77
C VAL A 224 0.02 -22.20 -3.27
N ASP A 225 0.02 -23.47 -3.66
CA ASP A 225 -0.04 -23.86 -5.05
C ASP A 225 -1.43 -23.56 -5.65
N LEU A 226 -1.57 -22.38 -6.26
CA LEU A 226 -2.78 -21.96 -6.96
C LEU A 226 -2.92 -22.58 -8.36
N SER A 227 -1.94 -23.36 -8.83
CA SER A 227 -1.93 -23.92 -10.19
C SER A 227 -3.09 -24.89 -10.44
N GLY A 228 -3.65 -25.50 -9.38
CA GLY A 228 -4.81 -26.39 -9.45
C GLY A 228 -6.18 -25.69 -9.39
N SER A 229 -6.23 -24.39 -9.05
CA SER A 229 -7.49 -23.64 -8.84
C SER A 229 -7.70 -22.49 -9.83
N LEU A 230 -6.67 -22.09 -10.58
CA LEU A 230 -6.77 -21.12 -11.66
C LEU A 230 -7.29 -21.81 -12.92
N ILE A 231 -8.57 -22.20 -12.90
CA ILE A 231 -9.31 -22.40 -14.15
C ILE A 231 -9.33 -21.03 -14.81
N GLY A 232 -8.47 -20.82 -15.82
CA GLY A 232 -8.59 -19.65 -16.68
C GLY A 232 -10.04 -19.58 -17.15
N LEU A 233 -10.68 -18.40 -17.03
CA LEU A 233 -12.06 -18.24 -17.49
C LEU A 233 -12.13 -18.86 -18.89
N PRO A 234 -12.99 -19.88 -19.12
CA PRO A 234 -13.05 -20.53 -20.40
C PRO A 234 -13.28 -19.44 -21.45
N SER A 235 -12.32 -19.29 -22.37
CA SER A 235 -12.31 -18.28 -23.43
C SER A 235 -13.39 -18.51 -24.49
N ASN A 236 -14.39 -19.31 -24.14
CA ASN A 236 -15.62 -19.37 -24.89
C ASN A 236 -16.41 -18.14 -24.42
N LEU A 237 -16.19 -17.04 -25.14
CA LEU A 237 -17.30 -16.17 -25.47
C LEU A 237 -18.34 -17.12 -26.07
N LEU A 238 -19.27 -17.65 -25.28
CA LEU A 238 -20.49 -18.23 -25.82
C LEU A 238 -20.97 -17.17 -26.78
N GLY A 239 -20.98 -17.48 -28.07
CA GLY A 239 -21.39 -16.56 -29.11
C GLY A 239 -22.75 -16.02 -28.72
N ALA A 240 -22.78 -14.83 -28.13
CA ALA A 240 -24.02 -14.10 -27.90
C ALA A 240 -24.71 -13.83 -29.26
N GLU A 241 -23.98 -14.01 -30.35
CA GLU A 241 -24.43 -14.04 -31.73
C GLU A 241 -25.34 -15.26 -32.06
N THR A 242 -25.14 -16.44 -31.45
CA THR A 242 -25.98 -17.62 -31.72
C THR A 242 -27.18 -17.75 -30.78
N GLN A 243 -27.24 -16.97 -29.70
CA GLN A 243 -28.41 -16.88 -28.81
C GLN A 243 -29.32 -15.69 -29.11
N LEU A 244 -28.95 -14.83 -30.06
CA LEU A 244 -29.86 -13.91 -30.74
C LEU A 244 -30.72 -14.69 -31.74
N ARG A 245 -31.53 -15.63 -31.24
CA ARG A 245 -32.72 -16.08 -31.97
C ARG A 245 -33.58 -14.84 -32.24
N PRO A 246 -34.04 -14.61 -33.48
CA PRO A 246 -34.90 -13.48 -33.81
C PRO A 246 -36.34 -13.73 -33.32
N ASP A 247 -36.54 -13.79 -32.00
CA ASP A 247 -37.89 -13.82 -31.41
C ASP A 247 -38.61 -12.46 -31.54
N CYS A 248 -37.89 -11.40 -31.94
CA CYS A 248 -38.50 -10.13 -32.32
C CYS A 248 -39.35 -10.23 -33.60
N GLY A 249 -39.11 -11.20 -34.48
CA GLY A 249 -39.90 -11.39 -35.70
C GLY A 249 -41.29 -12.00 -35.47
N VAL A 250 -41.49 -12.72 -34.36
CA VAL A 250 -42.76 -13.42 -34.06
C VAL A 250 -43.73 -12.53 -33.28
N ARG A 251 -43.26 -11.40 -32.71
CA ARG A 251 -44.08 -10.48 -31.90
C ARG A 251 -44.46 -9.16 -32.58
N LEU A 252 -43.94 -8.87 -33.77
CA LEU A 252 -44.20 -7.61 -34.48
C LEU A 252 -45.17 -7.83 -35.65
N THR A 253 -46.46 -7.74 -35.38
CA THR A 253 -47.46 -7.50 -36.43
C THR A 253 -47.41 -6.03 -36.85
N GLY A 254 -46.87 -5.73 -38.02
CA GLY A 254 -46.85 -4.38 -38.61
C GLY A 254 -45.64 -4.13 -39.51
N ASN A 255 -45.66 -2.98 -40.21
CA ASN A 255 -44.52 -2.52 -41.03
C ASN A 255 -43.32 -2.18 -40.12
N ILE A 256 -42.33 -3.06 -40.07
CA ILE A 256 -41.07 -2.80 -39.37
C ILE A 256 -39.97 -2.48 -40.38
N SER A 257 -39.15 -1.47 -40.04
CA SER A 257 -38.00 -1.09 -40.86
C SER A 257 -36.87 -2.11 -40.65
N SER A 258 -36.42 -2.75 -41.73
CA SER A 258 -35.24 -3.60 -41.74
C SER A 258 -34.02 -2.81 -42.22
N PHE A 259 -32.90 -2.90 -41.51
CA PHE A 259 -31.61 -2.48 -42.02
C PHE A 259 -30.91 -3.70 -42.62
N ILE A 260 -30.73 -3.71 -43.94
CA ILE A 260 -30.05 -4.79 -44.66
C ILE A 260 -28.74 -4.21 -45.17
N VAL A 261 -27.62 -4.75 -44.71
CA VAL A 261 -26.30 -4.42 -45.27
C VAL A 261 -26.13 -5.21 -46.57
N LEU A 262 -26.36 -4.54 -47.70
CA LEU A 262 -26.04 -5.07 -49.02
C LEU A 262 -24.52 -4.90 -49.23
N GLY A 263 -23.79 -6.01 -49.29
CA GLY A 263 -22.40 -5.99 -49.70
C GLY A 263 -22.24 -5.44 -51.13
N SER A 264 -21.11 -4.78 -51.41
CA SER A 264 -20.78 -4.26 -52.73
C SER A 264 -20.53 -5.41 -53.71
N GLY A 265 -21.58 -5.79 -54.44
CA GLY A 265 -21.56 -6.43 -55.76
C GLY A 265 -20.50 -7.50 -56.02
N GLY A 266 -20.74 -8.72 -55.52
CA GLY A 266 -20.10 -9.93 -56.04
C GLY A 266 -19.16 -10.67 -55.09
N LEU A 267 -18.97 -10.21 -53.85
CA LEU A 267 -18.22 -10.93 -52.83
C LEU A 267 -19.17 -11.50 -51.76
N PRO A 268 -19.00 -12.77 -51.35
CA PRO A 268 -19.78 -13.35 -50.28
C PRO A 268 -19.49 -12.65 -48.95
N LEU A 269 -20.52 -12.54 -48.12
CA LEU A 269 -20.45 -11.89 -46.80
C LEU A 269 -19.53 -12.64 -45.82
N GLU A 270 -19.23 -13.90 -46.09
CA GLU A 270 -18.40 -14.77 -45.25
C GLU A 270 -17.08 -15.13 -45.94
N PRO A 271 -15.94 -15.10 -45.20
CA PRO A 271 -14.66 -15.56 -45.73
C PRO A 271 -14.74 -17.02 -46.20
N GLY A 272 -14.61 -17.25 -47.51
CA GLY A 272 -14.67 -18.59 -48.13
C GLY A 272 -16.01 -18.95 -48.79
N GLY A 273 -16.99 -18.05 -48.83
CA GLY A 273 -18.26 -18.28 -49.51
C GLY A 273 -18.13 -18.45 -51.03
N PHE A 274 -19.12 -19.10 -51.65
CA PHE A 274 -19.14 -19.35 -53.09
C PHE A 274 -19.38 -18.07 -53.89
N VAL A 275 -18.56 -17.86 -54.93
CA VAL A 275 -18.72 -16.75 -55.89
C VAL A 275 -19.37 -17.25 -57.20
N PRO A 276 -20.22 -16.45 -57.86
CA PRO A 276 -20.77 -16.79 -59.16
C PRO A 276 -19.62 -16.90 -60.19
N SER A 277 -19.51 -18.02 -60.90
CA SER A 277 -18.59 -18.14 -62.03
C SER A 277 -19.04 -17.26 -63.19
N GLY A 278 -18.13 -16.46 -63.73
CA GLY A 278 -18.37 -15.59 -64.88
C GLY A 278 -18.80 -16.38 -66.14
N PRO A 279 -19.46 -15.71 -67.11
CA PRO A 279 -20.02 -16.37 -68.28
C PRO A 279 -18.93 -17.03 -69.13
N VAL A 280 -19.12 -18.31 -69.43
CA VAL A 280 -18.33 -19.05 -70.42
C VAL A 280 -18.79 -18.59 -71.80
N SER A 281 -17.93 -17.91 -72.55
CA SER A 281 -18.18 -17.63 -73.97
C SER A 281 -18.16 -18.94 -74.76
N SER A 282 -19.29 -19.29 -75.39
CA SER A 282 -19.37 -20.35 -76.40
C SER A 282 -18.59 -19.96 -77.67
N PRO A 283 -18.03 -20.92 -78.42
CA PRO A 283 -17.29 -20.62 -79.64
C PRO A 283 -18.27 -20.28 -80.77
N ASP A 284 -18.15 -19.08 -81.35
CA ASP A 284 -18.83 -18.76 -82.60
C ASP A 284 -18.10 -19.38 -83.78
N ALA A 285 -18.90 -19.99 -84.65
CA ALA A 285 -18.52 -20.69 -85.85
C ALA A 285 -18.36 -19.72 -87.05
N ASP A 286 -17.18 -19.78 -87.68
CA ASP A 286 -16.89 -19.75 -89.12
C ASP A 286 -17.76 -18.88 -90.07
N LYS A 287 -17.20 -17.76 -90.55
CA LYS A 287 -16.96 -17.45 -91.98
C LYS A 287 -16.27 -16.10 -92.20
#